data_AF-A0A958QUD7-F1
#
_entry.id   AF-A0A958QUD7-F1
#
_cell.length_a   1.000
_cell.length_b   1.000
_cell.length_c   1.000
_cell.angle_alpha   90.00
_cell.angle_beta   90.00
_cell.angle_gamma   90.00
#
_symmetry.space_group_name_H-M   'P 1'
#
loop_
_entity.id
_entity.type
_entity.pdbx_description
1 polymer ?
#
loop_
_entity_poly.entity_id
_entity_poly.type
_entity_poly.pdbx_seq_one_letter_code
_entity_poly.pdbx_strand_id
1 'polypeptide(L)' 'MSFQCGIVGLPNVGKSTIFSALTAINADAANYPFCTIEPNTGILPGPDERLSVLAGIAGSAKIIPTSIEFVDIAGLVK' A
#
# COMPACT_ATOMS: atom_id res chain seq x y z
N MET A 1 -13.32 5.58 8.53
CA MET A 1 -12.03 5.11 9.08
C MET A 1 -11.57 3.98 8.19
N SER A 2 -10.62 4.24 7.30
CA SER A 2 -9.96 3.21 6.47
C SER A 2 -9.05 2.36 7.36
N PHE A 3 -8.95 1.07 7.06
CA PHE A 3 -7.98 0.19 7.70
C PHE A 3 -6.58 0.50 7.14
N GLN A 4 -5.64 0.84 8.03
CA GLN A 4 -4.26 1.21 7.69
C GLN A 4 -3.28 0.13 8.17
N CYS A 5 -2.34 -0.24 7.30
CA CYS A 5 -1.27 -1.20 7.57
C CYS A 5 0.10 -0.53 7.44
N GLY A 6 0.85 -0.44 8.53
CA GLY A 6 2.20 0.10 8.53
C GLY A 6 3.25 -0.97 8.25
N ILE A 7 4.15 -0.72 7.30
CA ILE A 7 5.33 -1.56 7.08
C ILE A 7 6.46 -1.01 7.97
N VAL A 8 6.97 -1.86 8.87
CA VAL A 8 8.03 -1.53 9.82
C VAL A 8 9.23 -2.44 9.64
N GLY A 9 10.44 -1.92 9.87
CA GLY A 9 11.67 -2.70 9.76
C GLY A 9 12.90 -1.87 10.04
N LEU A 10 14.04 -2.56 10.20
CA LEU A 10 15.35 -1.92 10.31
C LEU A 10 15.73 -1.23 8.99
N PRO A 11 16.70 -0.30 9.01
CA PRO A 11 17.24 0.28 7.78
C PRO A 11 17.74 -0.80 6.80
N ASN A 12 17.54 -0.57 5.50
CA ASN A 12 18.06 -1.41 4.39
C ASN A 12 17.55 -2.87 4.31
N VAL A 13 16.46 -3.24 4.99
CA VAL A 13 15.85 -4.59 4.90
C VAL A 13 14.91 -4.78 3.69
N GLY A 14 14.88 -3.82 2.75
CA GLY A 14 13.99 -3.88 1.57
C GLY A 14 12.57 -3.41 1.82
N LYS A 15 12.30 -2.69 2.92
CA LYS A 15 10.99 -2.16 3.28
C LYS A 15 10.34 -1.35 2.14
N SER A 16 11.07 -0.40 1.56
CA SER A 16 10.57 0.45 0.48
C SER A 16 10.44 -0.29 -0.86
N THR A 17 11.16 -1.42 -1.03
CA THR A 17 11.00 -2.33 -2.17
C THR A 17 9.67 -3.07 -2.08
N ILE A 18 9.30 -3.58 -0.91
CA ILE A 18 7.99 -4.22 -0.68
C ILE A 18 6.86 -3.20 -0.85
N PHE A 19 7.02 -1.99 -0.30
CA PHE A 19 6.03 -0.93 -0.48
C PHE A 19 5.80 -0.60 -1.96
N SER A 20 6.87 -0.42 -2.72
CA SER A 20 6.78 -0.12 -4.16
C SER A 20 6.14 -1.28 -4.95
N ALA A 21 6.46 -2.52 -4.58
CA ALA A 21 5.87 -3.70 -5.20
C ALA A 21 4.36 -3.83 -4.91
N LEU A 22 3.93 -3.51 -3.68
CA LEU A 22 2.52 -3.58 -3.27
C LEU A 22 1.67 -2.43 -3.83
N THR A 23 2.25 -1.24 -4.00
CA THR A 23 1.48 -0.06 -4.39
C THR A 23 1.58 0.25 -5.88
N ALA A 24 2.54 -0.37 -6.59
CA ALA A 24 2.93 0.00 -7.97
C ALA A 24 3.27 1.49 -8.13
N ILE A 25 3.44 2.21 -7.02
CA ILE A 25 3.95 3.57 -6.94
C ILE A 25 5.46 3.40 -6.82
N ASN A 26 6.23 4.07 -7.68
CA ASN A 26 7.66 4.20 -7.47
C ASN A 26 7.85 5.01 -6.18
N ALA A 27 8.17 4.35 -5.07
CA ALA A 27 8.66 5.08 -3.90
C ALA A 27 9.94 5.77 -4.37
N ASP A 28 9.95 7.10 -4.37
CA ASP A 28 11.14 7.87 -4.75
C ASP A 28 12.30 7.44 -3.85
N ALA A 29 13.18 6.61 -4.39
CA ALA A 29 14.46 6.25 -3.79
C ALA A 29 15.43 7.42 -3.95
N ALA A 30 15.04 8.59 -3.45
CA ALA A 30 15.90 9.75 -3.43
C ALA A 30 16.98 9.51 -2.37
N ASN A 31 18.21 9.29 -2.82
CA ASN A 31 19.43 9.16 -2.01
C ASN A 31 19.80 10.48 -1.32
N TYR A 32 18.93 11.01 -0.46
CA TYR A 32 19.22 12.15 0.41
C TYR A 32 19.21 11.69 1.86
N PRO A 33 20.27 11.98 2.67
CA PRO A 33 20.43 11.40 4.01
C PRO A 33 19.35 11.81 5.03
N PHE A 34 18.31 12.56 4.66
CA PHE A 34 17.31 13.14 5.57
C PHE A 34 15.90 13.35 4.98
N CYS A 35 15.47 12.60 3.95
CA CYS A 35 14.10 12.75 3.40
C CYS A 35 13.18 11.57 3.74
N THR A 36 12.42 11.71 4.82
CA THR A 36 11.02 11.26 4.97
C THR A 36 10.42 12.04 6.13
N ILE A 37 9.85 13.23 5.86
CA ILE A 37 9.04 13.98 6.84
C ILE A 37 7.56 13.57 6.73
N GLU A 38 7.12 13.09 5.55
CA GLU A 38 5.80 12.50 5.33
C GLU A 38 5.94 11.01 4.97
N PRO A 39 5.20 10.11 5.64
CA PRO A 39 5.25 8.68 5.34
C PRO A 39 4.68 8.41 3.94
N ASN A 40 5.30 7.52 3.16
CA ASN A 40 4.72 7.12 1.88
C ASN A 40 3.43 6.36 2.15
N THR A 41 2.30 6.85 1.63
CA THR A 41 1.01 6.16 1.70
C THR A 41 0.60 5.65 0.32
N GLY A 42 0.03 4.46 0.27
CA GLY A 42 -0.45 3.86 -0.97
C GLY A 42 -1.75 3.09 -0.74
N ILE A 43 -2.72 3.28 -1.63
CA ILE A 43 -4.03 2.63 -1.53
C ILE A 43 -4.05 1.46 -2.51
N LEU A 44 -4.30 0.26 -1.99
CA LEU A 44 -4.43 -0.96 -2.79
C LEU A 44 -5.87 -1.49 -2.70
N PRO A 45 -6.54 -1.81 -3.82
CA PRO A 45 -7.80 -2.53 -3.78
C PRO A 45 -7.58 -3.93 -3.19
N GLY A 46 -8.39 -4.30 -2.19
CA GLY A 46 -8.34 -5.60 -1.56
C GLY A 46 -8.73 -6.71 -2.55
N PRO A 47 -7.99 -7.84 -2.58
CA PRO A 47 -8.34 -8.96 -3.43
C PRO A 47 -9.61 -9.65 -2.92
N ASP A 48 -10.69 -9.61 -3.69
CA ASP A 48 -11.91 -10.37 -3.41
C ASP A 48 -12.55 -10.88 -4.71
N GLU A 49 -12.28 -12.15 -5.02
CA GLU A 49 -12.82 -12.82 -6.21
C GLU A 49 -14.35 -12.94 -6.19
N ARG A 50 -14.97 -12.90 -5.00
CA ARG A 50 -16.42 -13.02 -4.86
C ARG A 50 -17.13 -11.81 -5.44
N LEU A 51 -16.49 -10.63 -5.45
CA LEU A 51 -17.07 -9.43 -6.03
C LEU A 51 -17.33 -9.59 -7.52
N SER A 52 -16.42 -10.25 -8.23
CA SER A 52 -16.58 -10.54 -9.67
C SER A 52 -17.73 -11.51 -9.92
N VAL A 53 -17.86 -12.55 -9.09
CA VAL A 53 -18.95 -13.53 -9.18
C VAL A 53 -20.31 -12.86 -8.91
N LEU A 54 -20.40 -12.08 -7.84
CA LEU A 54 -21.63 -11.37 -7.46
C LEU A 54 -22.02 -10.32 -8.50
N ALA A 55 -21.05 -9.60 -9.07
CA ALA A 55 -21.30 -8.62 -10.13
C ALA A 55 -21.86 -9.29 -11.39
N GLY A 56 -21.36 -10.49 -11.75
CA GLY A 56 -21.89 -11.28 -12.85
C GLY A 56 -23.33 -11.77 -12.62
N ILE A 57 -23.65 -12.19 -11.39
CA ILE A 57 -25.01 -12.63 -11.02
C ILE A 57 -25.99 -11.45 -11.00
N ALA A 58 -25.58 -10.31 -10.44
CA ALA A 58 -26.44 -9.13 -10.26
C ALA A 58 -26.52 -8.22 -11.49
N GLY A 59 -25.69 -8.43 -12.51
CA GLY A 59 -25.58 -7.53 -13.67
C GLY A 59 -25.03 -6.15 -13.32
N SER A 60 -24.09 -6.07 -12.38
CA SER A 60 -23.57 -4.79 -11.90
C SER A 60 -22.72 -4.09 -12.97
N ALA A 61 -22.98 -2.80 -13.20
CA ALA A 61 -22.21 -1.97 -14.14
C ALA A 61 -20.78 -1.68 -13.65
N LYS A 62 -20.52 -1.79 -12.34
CA LYS A 62 -19.21 -1.50 -11.75
C LYS A 62 -18.95 -2.39 -10.52
N ILE A 63 -17.69 -2.78 -10.36
CA ILE A 63 -17.18 -3.43 -9.15
C ILE A 63 -16.43 -2.38 -8.34
N ILE A 64 -16.76 -2.25 -7.05
CA ILE A 64 -16.08 -1.34 -6.11
C ILE A 64 -15.45 -2.20 -5.01
N PRO A 65 -14.15 -2.50 -5.11
CA PRO A 65 -13.47 -3.28 -4.08
C PRO A 65 -13.28 -2.44 -2.81
N THR A 66 -13.09 -3.13 -1.69
CA THR A 66 -12.59 -2.49 -0.47
C THR A 66 -11.16 -2.00 -0.70
N SER A 67 -10.75 -0.94 -0.01
CA SER A 67 -9.40 -0.38 -0.13
C SER A 67 -8.61 -0.59 1.16
N ILE A 68 -7.37 -1.04 1.04
CA ILE A 68 -6.40 -1.13 2.14
C ILE A 68 -5.35 -0.06 1.92
N GLU A 69 -5.04 0.70 2.96
CA GLU A 69 -4.01 1.73 2.93
C GLU A 69 -2.73 1.20 3.56
N PHE A 70 -1.64 1.23 2.81
CA PHE A 70 -0.31 0.89 3.28
C PHE A 70 0.49 2.15 3.58
N VAL A 71 1.23 2.12 4.69
CA VAL A 71 2.07 3.23 5.15
C VAL A 71 3.51 2.73 5.29
N ASP A 72 4.44 3.32 4.55
CA ASP A 72 5.88 3.07 4.76
C ASP A 72 6.37 3.91 5.94
N ILE A 73 6.62 3.27 7.08
CA ILE A 73 7.08 3.95 8.28
C ILE A 73 8.60 4.07 8.22
N ALA A 74 9.13 5.26 8.51
CA ALA A 74 10.56 5.50 8.61
C ALA A 74 11.21 4.45 9.54
N GLY A 75 12.41 3.98 9.18
CA GLY A 75 13.10 2.94 9.93
C GLY A 75 13.23 3.33 11.40
N LEU A 76 12.97 2.39 12.31
CA LEU A 76 13.17 2.59 13.73
C LEU A 76 14.68 2.71 14.00
N VAL A 77 15.20 3.94 13.97
CA VAL A 77 16.57 4.24 14.39
C VAL A 77 16.51 4.64 15.86
N LYS A 78 17.32 3.98 16.68
CA LYS A 78 17.51 4.33 18.09
C LYS A 78 18.71 5.25 18.23
#